data_AF-A0A956CKM9-F1
#
_entry.id   AF-A0A956CKM9-F1
#
_cell.length_a   1.000
_cell.length_b   1.000
_cell.length_c   1.000
_cell.angle_alpha   90.00
_cell.angle_beta   90.00
_cell.angle_gamma   90.00
#
_symmetry.space_group_name_H-M   'P 1'
#
loop_
_entity.id
_entity.type
_entity.pdbx_description
1 polymer ?
#
loop_
_entity_poly.entity_id
_entity_poly.type
_entity_poly.pdbx_seq_one_letter_code
_entity_poly.pdbx_strand_id
1 'polypeptide(L)'
;MGKFLRRLDEGIARGEAAISGAVLLSMIVLAFTQAVLSNLAHGGTEWANVWLEKLSWVDSVLQKGTLWLAFLGASLATQADKHIAIDALQRVVPKRVERVMKSVVSLAAGVTSLALAVVFFDAVLIAGSERPIEYEVMFRDGVAHICDVPLYVVDDAGLTRPEFFCGLRAGFTALGAPVETPDAMLQLIVPVMFVVIGVRLLARAITSAMNALDRDAGAGKPRAEAA
;
A
#
# COMPACT_ATOMS: atom_id res chain seq x y z
N MET A 1 10.53 23.45 13.76
CA MET A 1 10.07 22.08 13.50
C MET A 1 9.52 21.86 12.08
N GLY A 2 8.71 22.79 11.52
CA GLY A 2 8.02 22.56 10.23
C GLY A 2 8.88 22.35 8.98
N LYS A 3 10.08 22.94 8.87
CA LYS A 3 10.93 22.79 7.67
C LYS A 3 11.49 21.37 7.50
N PHE A 4 11.77 20.67 8.59
CA PHE A 4 12.30 19.30 8.57
C PHE A 4 11.22 18.29 8.18
N LEU A 5 10.04 18.39 8.81
CA LEU A 5 8.87 17.56 8.48
C LEU A 5 8.44 17.73 7.02
N ARG A 6 8.47 18.96 6.50
CA ARG A 6 8.12 19.22 5.10
C ARG A 6 9.11 18.64 4.10
N ARG A 7 10.41 18.67 4.41
CA ARG A 7 11.44 18.04 3.57
C ARG A 7 11.36 16.52 3.58
N LEU A 8 11.03 15.93 4.72
CA LEU A 8 10.79 14.48 4.83
C LEU A 8 9.58 14.08 3.97
N ASP A 9 8.48 14.82 4.07
CA ASP A 9 7.27 14.53 3.28
C ASP A 9 7.50 14.72 1.77
N GLU A 10 8.20 15.78 1.37
CA GLU A 10 8.62 16.01 -0.03
C GLU A 10 9.59 14.94 -0.56
N GLY A 11 10.41 14.34 0.31
CA GLY A 11 11.31 13.25 -0.02
C GLY A 11 10.57 11.92 -0.19
N ILE A 12 9.70 11.59 0.76
CA ILE A 12 8.88 10.38 0.74
C ILE A 12 7.97 10.39 -0.49
N ALA A 13 7.34 11.51 -0.82
CA ALA A 13 6.46 11.57 -1.97
C ALA A 13 7.17 11.46 -3.32
N ARG A 14 8.40 11.95 -3.43
CA ARG A 14 9.23 11.68 -4.62
C ARG A 14 9.56 10.20 -4.75
N GLY A 15 9.82 9.55 -3.62
CA GLY A 15 9.97 8.09 -3.55
C GLY A 15 8.70 7.37 -3.99
N GLU A 16 7.55 7.71 -3.42
CA GLU A 16 6.24 7.13 -3.78
C GLU A 16 5.93 7.35 -5.27
N ALA A 17 6.22 8.52 -5.83
CA ALA A 17 6.03 8.82 -7.24
C ALA A 17 6.91 7.94 -8.14
N ALA A 18 8.19 7.81 -7.78
CA ALA A 18 9.14 6.98 -8.53
C ALA A 18 8.76 5.50 -8.45
N ILE A 19 8.37 5.01 -7.27
CA ILE A 19 7.90 3.63 -7.07
C ILE A 19 6.63 3.40 -7.89
N SER A 20 5.66 4.31 -7.86
CA SER A 20 4.43 4.20 -8.66
C SER A 20 4.74 4.14 -10.15
N GLY A 21 5.62 5.00 -10.64
CA GLY A 21 6.05 5.00 -12.03
C GLY A 21 6.75 3.70 -12.43
N ALA A 22 7.63 3.18 -11.56
CA ALA A 22 8.32 1.92 -11.79
C ALA A 22 7.36 0.72 -11.80
N VAL A 23 6.43 0.65 -10.85
CA VAL A 23 5.39 -0.41 -10.78
C VAL A 23 4.48 -0.34 -11.99
N LEU A 24 4.04 0.85 -12.39
CA LEU A 24 3.18 1.01 -13.57
C LEU A 24 3.91 0.59 -14.85
N LEU A 25 5.18 0.98 -15.00
CA LEU A 25 5.97 0.60 -16.16
C LEU A 25 6.24 -0.91 -16.20
N SER A 26 6.53 -1.53 -15.05
CA SER A 26 6.71 -2.99 -14.98
C SER A 26 5.41 -3.73 -15.32
N MET A 27 4.26 -3.27 -14.83
CA MET A 27 2.95 -3.84 -15.16
C MET A 27 2.65 -3.74 -16.65
N ILE A 28 2.96 -2.62 -17.30
CA ILE A 28 2.77 -2.46 -18.75
C ILE A 28 3.60 -3.48 -19.52
N VAL A 29 4.88 -3.64 -19.16
CA VAL A 29 5.77 -4.60 -19.84
C VAL A 29 5.29 -6.03 -19.64
N LEU A 30 4.90 -6.40 -18.41
CA LEU A 30 4.40 -7.73 -18.11
C LEU A 30 3.08 -8.03 -18.82
N ALA A 31 2.11 -7.11 -18.76
CA ALA A 31 0.82 -7.26 -19.43
C ALA A 31 0.96 -7.33 -20.95
N PHE A 32 1.86 -6.51 -21.53
CA PHE A 32 2.16 -6.59 -22.95
C PHE A 32 2.77 -7.95 -23.33
N THR A 33 3.75 -8.44 -22.55
CA THR A 33 4.37 -9.74 -22.77
C THR A 33 3.34 -10.86 -22.70
N GLN A 34 2.48 -10.84 -21.69
CA GLN A 34 1.40 -11.82 -21.51
C GLN A 34 0.38 -11.76 -22.66
N ALA A 35 0.00 -10.57 -23.12
CA ALA A 35 -0.92 -10.40 -24.24
C ALA A 35 -0.35 -10.95 -25.56
N VAL A 36 0.93 -10.70 -25.83
CA VAL A 36 1.62 -11.22 -27.02
C VAL A 36 1.70 -12.75 -26.98
N LEU A 37 2.14 -13.31 -25.85
CA LEU A 37 2.23 -14.76 -25.67
C LEU A 37 0.85 -15.43 -25.79
N SER A 38 -0.18 -14.82 -25.20
CA SER A 38 -1.56 -15.30 -25.30
C SER A 38 -2.03 -15.32 -26.76
N ASN A 39 -1.81 -14.25 -27.51
CA ASN A 39 -2.18 -14.22 -28.93
C ASN A 39 -1.45 -15.28 -29.77
N LEU A 40 -0.17 -15.53 -29.50
CA LEU A 40 0.62 -16.57 -30.18
C LEU A 40 0.17 -17.99 -29.81
N ALA A 41 -0.12 -18.23 -28.54
CA ALA A 41 -0.70 -19.48 -28.04
C ALA A 41 -2.01 -19.84 -28.75
N HIS A 42 -2.92 -18.86 -28.91
CA HIS A 42 -4.16 -19.04 -29.68
C HIS A 42 -3.90 -19.33 -31.17
N GLY A 43 -2.77 -18.85 -31.71
CA GLY A 43 -2.32 -19.12 -33.08
C GLY A 43 -1.70 -20.50 -33.30
N GLY A 44 -1.67 -21.37 -32.29
CA GLY A 44 -1.20 -22.75 -32.39
C GLY A 44 0.31 -22.94 -32.16
N THR A 45 1.02 -21.94 -31.62
CA THR A 45 2.44 -22.11 -31.29
C THR A 45 2.63 -22.77 -29.92
N GLU A 46 3.05 -24.03 -29.91
CA GLU A 46 3.25 -24.82 -28.68
C GLU A 46 4.25 -24.20 -27.70
N TRP A 47 5.31 -23.55 -28.20
CA TRP A 47 6.29 -22.90 -27.33
C TRP A 47 5.65 -21.77 -26.51
N ALA A 48 4.70 -21.01 -27.07
CA ALA A 48 4.06 -19.92 -26.36
C ALA A 48 3.23 -20.42 -25.15
N ASN A 49 2.60 -21.60 -25.26
CA ASN A 49 1.88 -22.23 -24.14
C ASN A 49 2.82 -22.54 -22.97
N VAL A 50 4.00 -23.10 -23.26
CA VAL A 50 5.01 -23.40 -22.22
C VAL A 50 5.52 -22.13 -21.53
N TRP A 51 5.68 -21.03 -22.27
CA TRP A 51 6.07 -19.75 -21.67
C TRP A 51 4.95 -19.11 -20.83
N LEU A 52 3.68 -19.24 -21.26
CA LEU A 52 2.53 -18.76 -20.48
C LEU A 52 2.41 -19.49 -19.14
N GLU A 53 2.61 -20.80 -19.12
CA GLU A 53 2.58 -21.59 -17.88
C GLU A 53 3.65 -21.11 -16.89
N LYS A 54 4.86 -20.80 -17.38
CA LYS A 54 5.94 -20.21 -16.56
C LYS A 54 5.65 -18.79 -16.06
N LEU A 55 4.71 -18.08 -16.70
CA LEU A 55 4.31 -16.71 -16.37
C LEU A 55 2.98 -16.65 -15.58
N SER A 56 2.47 -17.77 -15.05
CA SER A 56 1.23 -17.80 -14.28
C SER A 56 1.19 -16.82 -13.09
N TRP A 57 2.34 -16.46 -12.53
CA TRP A 57 2.48 -15.46 -11.46
C TRP A 57 2.23 -14.01 -11.92
N VAL A 58 2.26 -13.73 -13.22
CA VAL A 58 2.08 -12.38 -13.76
C VAL A 58 0.69 -11.85 -13.45
N ASP A 59 -0.35 -12.70 -13.53
CA ASP A 59 -1.72 -12.31 -13.21
C ASP A 59 -1.85 -11.80 -11.76
N SER A 60 -1.24 -12.52 -10.80
CA SER A 60 -1.18 -12.09 -9.40
C SER A 60 -0.44 -10.76 -9.25
N VAL A 61 0.70 -10.59 -9.92
CA VAL A 61 1.47 -9.33 -9.88
C VAL A 61 0.70 -8.16 -10.50
N LEU A 62 -0.03 -8.37 -11.59
CA LEU A 62 -0.87 -7.34 -12.19
C LEU A 62 -2.02 -6.97 -11.25
N GLN A 63 -2.71 -7.95 -10.67
CA GLN A 63 -3.83 -7.70 -9.75
C GLN A 63 -3.36 -6.94 -8.50
N LYS A 64 -2.32 -7.42 -7.81
CA LYS A 64 -1.77 -6.73 -6.62
C LYS A 64 -1.11 -5.41 -7.02
N GLY A 65 -0.47 -5.34 -8.19
CA GLY A 65 0.11 -4.11 -8.73
C GLY A 65 -0.91 -2.97 -8.89
N THR A 66 -2.14 -3.28 -9.35
CA THR A 66 -3.20 -2.26 -9.39
C THR A 66 -3.56 -1.73 -7.99
N LEU A 67 -3.59 -2.61 -6.98
CA LEU A 67 -3.85 -2.24 -5.59
C LEU A 67 -2.74 -1.33 -5.06
N TRP A 68 -1.48 -1.66 -5.34
CA TRP A 68 -0.33 -0.84 -4.98
C TRP A 68 -0.42 0.55 -5.62
N LEU A 69 -0.72 0.62 -6.92
CA LEU A 69 -0.89 1.89 -7.63
C LEU A 69 -2.07 2.71 -7.11
N ALA A 70 -3.18 2.07 -6.72
CA ALA A 70 -4.32 2.76 -6.12
C ALA A 70 -3.94 3.43 -4.80
N PHE A 71 -3.22 2.73 -3.92
CA PHE A 71 -2.79 3.27 -2.63
C PHE A 71 -1.68 4.32 -2.74
N LEU A 72 -0.68 4.08 -3.58
CA LEU A 72 0.37 5.07 -3.84
C LEU A 72 -0.22 6.32 -4.50
N GLY A 73 -1.11 6.15 -5.48
CA GLY A 73 -1.84 7.24 -6.13
C GLY A 73 -2.71 8.02 -5.14
N ALA A 74 -3.44 7.33 -4.25
CA ALA A 74 -4.20 7.98 -3.18
C ALA A 74 -3.30 8.77 -2.24
N SER A 75 -2.16 8.20 -1.83
CA SER A 75 -1.16 8.88 -0.98
C SER A 75 -0.64 10.15 -1.64
N LEU A 76 -0.24 10.11 -2.92
CA LEU A 76 0.17 11.28 -3.68
C LEU A 76 -0.96 12.33 -3.83
N ALA A 77 -2.20 11.89 -4.07
CA ALA A 77 -3.34 12.79 -4.21
C ALA A 77 -3.62 13.54 -2.89
N THR A 78 -3.53 12.85 -1.75
CA THR A 78 -3.64 13.49 -0.43
C THR A 78 -2.50 14.45 -0.18
N GLN A 79 -1.28 14.18 -0.69
CA GLN A 79 -0.17 15.11 -0.54
C GLN A 79 -0.35 16.38 -1.37
N ALA A 80 -0.76 16.24 -2.63
CA ALA A 80 -0.88 17.36 -3.55
C ALA A 80 -2.11 18.26 -3.28
N ASP A 81 -2.90 17.98 -2.22
CA ASP A 81 -4.20 18.61 -1.93
C ASP A 81 -5.15 18.60 -3.14
N LYS A 82 -5.01 17.62 -4.03
CA LYS A 82 -5.83 17.52 -5.25
C LYS A 82 -7.15 16.81 -4.95
N HIS A 83 -8.02 17.42 -4.16
CA HIS A 83 -9.38 16.93 -3.91
C HIS A 83 -10.37 17.68 -4.81
N ILE A 84 -10.53 17.20 -6.05
CA ILE A 84 -11.33 17.84 -7.11
C ILE A 84 -12.75 18.23 -6.64
N ALA A 85 -13.41 17.38 -5.86
CA ALA A 85 -14.78 17.62 -5.38
C ALA A 85 -14.86 18.66 -4.23
N ILE A 86 -13.84 18.72 -3.35
CA ILE A 86 -13.83 19.67 -2.22
C ILE A 86 -13.44 21.06 -2.73
N ASP A 87 -12.53 21.15 -3.71
CA ASP A 87 -12.05 22.41 -4.27
C ASP A 87 -13.16 23.26 -4.93
N ALA A 88 -14.19 22.62 -5.50
CA ALA A 88 -15.34 23.34 -6.07
C ALA A 88 -16.16 24.06 -4.99
N LEU A 89 -16.41 23.41 -3.85
CA LEU A 89 -17.15 23.99 -2.73
C LEU A 89 -16.36 25.12 -2.03
N GLN A 90 -15.04 25.00 -1.98
CA GLN A 90 -14.15 26.00 -1.39
C GLN A 90 -14.14 27.34 -2.15
N ARG A 91 -14.46 27.35 -3.45
CA ARG A 91 -14.54 28.59 -4.24
C ARG A 91 -15.73 29.48 -3.86
N VAL A 92 -16.77 28.89 -3.27
CA VAL A 92 -18.02 29.59 -2.92
C VAL A 92 -18.02 30.09 -1.48
N VAL A 93 -17.11 29.57 -0.64
CA VAL A 93 -17.13 29.77 0.81
C VAL A 93 -16.04 30.77 1.24
N PRO A 94 -16.28 31.62 2.26
CA PRO A 94 -15.26 32.54 2.77
C PRO A 94 -14.03 31.81 3.33
N LYS A 95 -12.83 32.37 3.10
CA LYS A 95 -11.51 31.76 3.40
C LYS A 95 -11.31 31.24 4.84
N ARG A 96 -12.07 31.77 5.82
CA ARG A 96 -12.05 31.29 7.21
C ARG A 96 -12.73 29.93 7.34
N VAL A 97 -13.94 29.80 6.79
CA VAL A 97 -14.74 28.57 6.82
C VAL A 97 -14.08 27.49 5.95
N GLU A 98 -13.49 27.87 4.81
CA GLU A 98 -12.70 26.98 3.97
C GLU A 98 -11.60 26.24 4.75
N ARG A 99 -10.83 26.98 5.57
CA ARG A 99 -9.73 26.42 6.36
C ARG A 99 -10.21 25.49 7.46
N VAL A 100 -11.29 25.87 8.16
CA VAL A 100 -11.87 25.03 9.22
C VAL A 100 -12.40 23.74 8.62
N MET A 101 -13.14 23.83 7.51
CA MET A 101 -13.67 22.68 6.78
C MET A 101 -12.56 21.73 6.33
N LYS A 102 -11.48 22.25 5.73
CA LYS A 102 -10.27 21.46 5.38
C LYS A 102 -9.72 20.71 6.58
N SER A 103 -9.59 21.39 7.72
CA SER A 103 -9.01 20.83 8.94
C SER A 103 -9.88 19.72 9.53
N VAL A 104 -11.20 19.92 9.58
CA VAL A 104 -12.17 18.92 10.07
C VAL A 104 -12.19 17.70 9.14
N VAL A 105 -12.23 17.92 7.83
CA VAL A 105 -12.20 16.81 6.85
C VAL A 105 -10.88 16.04 6.94
N SER A 106 -9.74 16.72 7.03
CA SER A 106 -8.44 16.04 7.18
C SER A 106 -8.35 15.25 8.49
N LEU A 107 -8.91 15.78 9.58
CA LEU A 107 -8.94 15.09 10.87
C LEU A 107 -9.80 13.83 10.78
N ALA A 108 -11.04 13.97 10.28
CA ALA A 108 -11.96 12.85 10.11
C ALA A 108 -11.37 11.78 9.19
N ALA A 109 -10.84 12.18 8.02
CA ALA A 109 -10.22 11.27 7.06
C ALA A 109 -8.96 10.59 7.62
N GLY A 110 -8.16 11.31 8.42
CA GLY A 110 -6.99 10.75 9.10
C GLY A 110 -7.37 9.69 10.12
N VAL A 111 -8.37 9.97 10.97
CA VAL A 111 -8.88 9.01 11.96
C VAL A 111 -9.49 7.79 11.27
N THR A 112 -10.31 7.96 10.23
CA THR A 112 -10.86 6.83 9.49
C THR A 112 -9.78 6.01 8.81
N SER A 113 -8.74 6.64 8.24
CA SER A 113 -7.63 5.92 7.62
C SER A 113 -6.85 5.07 8.63
N LEU A 114 -6.61 5.58 9.84
CA LEU A 114 -5.96 4.81 10.90
C LEU A 114 -6.85 3.68 11.44
N ALA A 115 -8.15 3.90 11.58
CA ALA A 115 -9.09 2.85 11.96
C ALA A 115 -9.10 1.73 10.90
N LEU A 116 -9.13 2.09 9.62
CA LEU A 116 -9.02 1.12 8.52
C LEU A 116 -7.68 0.40 8.54
N ALA A 117 -6.57 1.07 8.86
CA ALA A 117 -5.26 0.42 8.96
C ALA A 117 -5.28 -0.75 9.95
N VAL A 118 -5.88 -0.56 11.13
CA VAL A 118 -5.99 -1.62 12.15
C VAL A 118 -6.87 -2.77 11.65
N VAL A 119 -8.06 -2.45 11.14
CA VAL A 119 -9.00 -3.47 10.64
C VAL A 119 -8.40 -4.28 9.50
N PHE A 120 -7.74 -3.64 8.54
CA PHE A 120 -7.08 -4.33 7.43
C PHE A 120 -5.84 -5.09 7.85
N PHE A 121 -5.13 -4.64 8.88
CA PHE A 121 -4.00 -5.40 9.42
C PHE A 121 -4.49 -6.73 10.00
N ASP A 122 -5.54 -6.70 10.83
CA ASP A 122 -6.14 -7.92 11.38
C ASP A 122 -6.71 -8.82 10.27
N ALA A 123 -7.42 -8.23 9.29
CA ALA A 123 -7.97 -8.99 8.17
C ALA A 123 -6.88 -9.68 7.33
N VAL A 124 -5.78 -9.00 7.06
CA VAL A 124 -4.63 -9.57 6.30
C VAL A 124 -3.94 -10.66 7.11
N LEU A 125 -3.79 -10.52 8.43
CA LEU A 125 -3.20 -11.57 9.27
C LEU A 125 -4.10 -12.80 9.38
N ILE A 126 -5.41 -12.61 9.50
CA ILE A 126 -6.37 -13.72 9.52
C ILE A 126 -6.32 -14.45 8.17
N ALA A 127 -6.48 -13.73 7.06
CA ALA A 127 -6.41 -14.31 5.73
C ALA A 127 -5.03 -14.92 5.41
N GLY A 128 -3.95 -14.31 5.94
CA GLY A 128 -2.59 -14.79 5.78
C GLY A 128 -2.27 -16.04 6.62
N SER A 129 -3.06 -16.31 7.66
CA SER A 129 -2.95 -17.52 8.48
C SER A 129 -3.69 -18.72 7.89
N GLU A 130 -4.61 -18.50 6.95
CA GLU A 130 -5.24 -19.57 6.19
C GLU A 130 -4.21 -20.22 5.27
N ARG A 131 -4.04 -21.54 5.43
CA ARG A 131 -3.06 -22.33 4.68
C ARG A 131 -3.73 -22.95 3.46
N PRO A 132 -3.36 -22.55 2.23
CA PRO A 132 -3.84 -23.22 1.04
C PRO A 132 -3.22 -24.61 0.94
N ILE A 133 -4.00 -25.56 0.43
CA ILE A 133 -3.60 -26.95 0.23
C ILE A 133 -2.32 -27.06 -0.63
N GLU A 134 -2.07 -26.09 -1.53
CA GLU A 134 -0.88 -26.03 -2.38
C GLU A 134 0.44 -25.90 -1.60
N TYR A 135 0.40 -25.34 -0.39
CA TYR A 135 1.59 -25.15 0.46
C TYR A 135 1.64 -26.12 1.66
N GLU A 136 0.65 -27.02 1.75
CA GLU A 136 0.59 -28.05 2.80
C GLU A 136 1.13 -29.39 2.27
N VAL A 137 2.07 -29.96 3.02
CA VAL A 137 2.54 -31.33 2.80
C VAL A 137 1.85 -32.22 3.82
N MET A 138 1.10 -33.20 3.31
CA MET A 138 0.33 -34.16 4.11
C MET A 138 1.25 -35.29 4.59
N PHE A 139 1.43 -35.41 5.91
CA PHE A 139 2.10 -36.52 6.56
C PHE A 139 1.11 -37.46 7.24
N ARG A 140 1.58 -38.66 7.58
CA ARG A 140 0.80 -39.63 8.35
C ARG A 140 0.40 -39.13 9.75
N ASP A 141 1.18 -38.19 10.30
CA ASP A 141 1.03 -37.65 11.65
C ASP A 141 0.50 -36.19 11.68
N GLY A 142 0.13 -35.61 10.53
CA GLY A 142 -0.43 -34.24 10.45
C GLY A 142 -0.08 -33.49 9.17
N VAL A 143 -0.43 -32.21 9.10
CA VAL A 143 -0.06 -31.29 8.02
C VAL A 143 1.09 -30.39 8.44
N ALA A 144 2.08 -30.21 7.58
CA ALA A 144 3.15 -29.24 7.78
C ALA A 144 3.31 -28.36 6.55
N HIS A 145 3.75 -27.11 6.76
CA HIS A 145 3.97 -26.18 5.66
C HIS A 145 5.25 -26.52 4.90
N ILE A 146 5.27 -26.35 3.57
CA ILE A 146 6.42 -26.70 2.69
C ILE A 146 7.76 -26.09 3.14
N CYS A 147 7.74 -24.96 3.83
CA CYS A 147 8.95 -24.31 4.37
C CYS A 147 9.50 -24.93 5.67
N ASP A 148 8.68 -25.69 6.41
CA ASP A 148 9.06 -26.28 7.70
C ASP A 148 9.55 -27.74 7.54
N VAL A 149 9.40 -28.29 6.33
CA VAL A 149 9.79 -29.66 5.99
C VAL A 149 11.24 -29.71 5.50
N PRO A 150 12.02 -30.75 5.86
CA PRO A 150 13.37 -30.94 5.33
C PRO A 150 13.38 -31.25 3.83
N LEU A 151 14.45 -30.82 3.15
CA LEU A 151 14.57 -30.79 1.68
C LEU A 151 14.38 -32.16 1.01
N TYR A 152 14.78 -33.26 1.65
CA TYR A 152 14.65 -34.60 1.08
C TYR A 152 13.19 -35.00 0.80
N VAL A 153 12.25 -34.58 1.65
CA VAL A 153 10.81 -34.89 1.46
C VAL A 153 10.22 -34.09 0.30
N VAL A 154 10.73 -32.87 0.08
CA VAL A 154 10.28 -31.97 -0.98
C VAL A 154 10.74 -32.50 -2.33
N ASP A 155 11.99 -32.96 -2.42
CA ASP A 155 12.57 -33.57 -3.62
C ASP A 155 11.85 -34.89 -3.98
N ASP A 156 11.56 -35.74 -2.99
CA ASP A 156 10.83 -37.00 -3.18
C ASP A 156 9.37 -36.76 -3.61
N ALA A 157 8.77 -35.63 -3.21
CA ALA A 157 7.42 -35.23 -3.60
C ALA A 157 7.37 -34.49 -4.95
N GLY A 158 8.52 -34.21 -5.59
CA GLY A 158 8.61 -33.44 -6.83
C GLY A 158 8.16 -31.98 -6.70
N LEU A 159 8.16 -31.44 -5.47
CA LEU A 159 7.76 -30.07 -5.18
C LEU A 159 9.00 -29.15 -5.25
N THR A 160 8.85 -27.92 -5.74
CA THR A 160 9.94 -26.93 -5.72
C THR A 160 9.79 -26.00 -4.52
N ARG A 161 10.76 -26.00 -3.59
CA ARG A 161 10.77 -25.07 -2.46
C ARG A 161 11.44 -23.73 -2.85
N PRO A 162 10.70 -22.62 -2.93
CA PRO A 162 11.30 -21.31 -3.16
C PRO A 162 12.02 -20.83 -1.89
N GLU A 163 13.36 -20.91 -1.88
CA GLU A 163 14.15 -20.53 -0.70
C GLU A 163 13.95 -19.07 -0.26
N PHE A 164 13.85 -18.16 -1.23
CA PHE A 164 13.60 -16.74 -0.97
C PHE A 164 12.28 -16.51 -0.19
N PHE A 165 11.21 -17.20 -0.60
CA PHE A 165 9.91 -17.10 0.07
C PHE A 165 9.96 -17.67 1.48
N CYS A 166 10.59 -18.83 1.67
CA CYS A 166 10.72 -19.42 3.00
C CYS A 166 11.59 -18.57 3.95
N GLY A 167 12.62 -17.89 3.43
CA GLY A 167 13.42 -16.93 4.21
C GLY A 167 12.60 -15.71 4.63
N LEU A 168 11.81 -15.13 3.71
CA LEU A 168 10.92 -14.01 4.03
C LEU A 168 9.85 -14.39 5.04
N ARG A 169 9.21 -15.55 4.88
CA ARG A 169 8.23 -16.09 5.82
C ARG A 169 8.80 -16.16 7.24
N ALA A 170 10.00 -16.73 7.40
CA ALA A 170 10.64 -16.82 8.72
C ALA A 170 10.85 -15.43 9.35
N GLY A 171 11.22 -14.43 8.55
CA GLY A 171 11.33 -13.04 8.99
C GLY A 171 10.00 -12.45 9.45
N PHE A 172 8.92 -12.63 8.68
CA PHE A 172 7.58 -12.15 9.05
C PHE A 172 7.02 -12.87 10.28
N THR A 173 7.21 -14.19 10.40
CA THR A 173 6.83 -14.96 11.60
C THR A 173 7.57 -14.47 12.84
N ALA A 174 8.86 -14.14 12.72
CA ALA A 174 9.63 -13.57 13.83
C ALA A 174 9.11 -12.18 14.26
N LEU A 175 8.50 -11.43 13.35
CA LEU A 175 7.86 -10.14 13.60
C LEU A 175 6.40 -10.28 14.11
N GLY A 176 5.91 -11.50 14.34
CA GLY A 176 4.54 -11.74 14.81
C GLY A 176 3.46 -11.63 13.72
N ALA A 177 3.85 -11.63 12.45
CA ALA A 177 2.94 -11.65 11.31
C ALA A 177 3.05 -13.02 10.61
N PRO A 178 2.28 -14.05 11.01
CA PRO A 178 2.30 -15.34 10.31
C PRO A 178 1.66 -15.16 8.92
N VAL A 179 2.48 -15.20 7.88
CA VAL A 179 2.02 -15.09 6.50
C VAL A 179 2.39 -16.35 5.76
N GLU A 180 1.37 -17.13 5.40
CA GLU A 180 1.53 -18.46 4.83
C GLU A 180 1.70 -18.45 3.31
N THR A 181 1.29 -17.37 2.64
CA THR A 181 1.32 -17.25 1.17
C THR A 181 2.05 -16.00 0.69
N PRO A 182 2.68 -16.03 -0.50
CA PRO A 182 3.32 -14.85 -1.09
C PRO A 182 2.29 -13.74 -1.39
N ASP A 183 1.07 -14.11 -1.77
CA ASP A 183 -0.01 -13.16 -2.05
C ASP A 183 -0.47 -12.39 -0.82
N ALA A 184 -0.47 -13.02 0.35
CA ALA A 184 -0.79 -12.34 1.60
C ALA A 184 0.34 -11.37 2.01
N MET A 185 1.61 -11.71 1.73
CA MET A 185 2.73 -10.79 1.97
C MET A 185 2.61 -9.52 1.12
N LEU A 186 2.23 -9.66 -0.15
CA LEU A 186 2.03 -8.53 -1.05
C LEU A 186 0.83 -7.63 -0.65
N GLN A 187 -0.11 -8.14 0.14
CA GLN A 187 -1.26 -7.39 0.64
C GLN A 187 -0.95 -6.56 1.89
N LEU A 188 0.17 -6.83 2.58
CA LEU A 188 0.61 -6.03 3.75
C LEU A 188 0.87 -4.56 3.41
N ILE A 189 1.02 -4.20 2.13
CA ILE A 189 1.08 -2.80 1.73
C ILE A 189 -0.17 -2.02 2.14
N VAL A 190 -1.35 -2.65 2.14
CA VAL A 190 -2.63 -1.97 2.37
C VAL A 190 -2.67 -1.30 3.75
N PRO A 191 -2.50 -2.03 4.87
CA PRO A 191 -2.50 -1.41 6.19
C PRO A 191 -1.35 -0.40 6.34
N VAL A 192 -0.17 -0.68 5.78
CA VAL A 192 0.99 0.25 5.83
C VAL A 192 0.66 1.58 5.15
N MET A 193 0.07 1.56 3.97
CA MET A 193 -0.28 2.78 3.24
C MET A 193 -1.41 3.55 3.92
N PHE A 194 -2.38 2.87 4.55
CA PHE A 194 -3.39 3.54 5.37
C PHE A 194 -2.78 4.24 6.59
N VAL A 195 -1.76 3.66 7.23
CA VAL A 195 -0.99 4.36 8.29
C VAL A 195 -0.30 5.59 7.72
N VAL A 196 0.40 5.48 6.60
CA VAL A 196 1.12 6.61 5.96
C VAL A 196 0.14 7.75 5.63
N ILE A 197 -0.98 7.44 4.98
CA ILE A 197 -2.02 8.41 4.62
C ILE A 197 -2.64 9.03 5.88
N GLY A 198 -2.97 8.20 6.88
CA GLY A 198 -3.56 8.65 8.15
C GLY A 198 -2.65 9.63 8.90
N VAL A 199 -1.37 9.29 9.05
CA VAL A 199 -0.36 10.16 9.70
C VAL A 199 -0.22 11.47 8.95
N ARG A 200 -0.16 11.46 7.60
CA ARG A 200 -0.09 12.68 6.78
C ARG A 200 -1.30 13.60 6.99
N LEU A 201 -2.51 13.03 6.97
CA LEU A 201 -3.75 13.78 7.16
C LEU A 201 -3.84 14.39 8.56
N LEU A 202 -3.44 13.65 9.60
CA LEU A 202 -3.39 14.17 10.97
C LEU A 202 -2.35 15.27 11.14
N ALA A 203 -1.14 15.10 10.57
CA ALA A 203 -0.11 16.12 10.62
C ALA A 203 -0.58 17.45 10.00
N ARG A 204 -1.37 17.38 8.92
CA ARG A 204 -2.01 18.55 8.28
C ARG A 204 -3.04 19.19 9.19
N ALA A 205 -3.93 18.39 9.78
CA ALA A 205 -4.98 18.87 10.69
C ALA A 205 -4.38 19.60 11.91
N ILE A 206 -3.30 19.07 12.48
CA ILE A 206 -2.59 19.69 13.61
C ILE A 206 -1.95 21.01 13.17
N THR A 207 -1.25 21.02 12.02
CA THR A 207 -0.58 22.21 11.52
C THR A 207 -1.58 23.34 11.20
N SER A 208 -2.75 23.01 10.65
CA SER A 208 -3.79 24.01 10.37
C SER A 208 -4.43 24.56 11.65
N ALA A 209 -4.65 23.72 12.67
CA ALA A 209 -5.16 24.13 13.97
C ALA A 209 -4.19 25.06 14.70
N MET A 210 -2.89 24.72 14.73
CA MET A 210 -1.85 25.58 15.32
C MET A 210 -1.80 26.97 14.64
N ASN A 211 -1.86 26.99 13.31
CA ASN A 211 -1.87 28.24 12.55
C ASN A 211 -3.16 29.07 12.75
N ALA A 212 -4.26 28.47 13.20
CA ALA A 212 -5.48 29.19 13.56
C ALA A 212 -5.33 29.85 14.94
N LEU A 213 -4.80 29.12 15.92
CA LEU A 213 -4.53 29.62 17.27
C LEU A 213 -3.53 30.79 17.27
N ASP A 214 -2.45 30.70 16.49
CA ASP A 214 -1.48 31.81 16.36
C ASP A 214 -2.10 33.08 15.74
N ARG A 215 -3.11 32.93 14.88
CA ARG A 215 -3.82 34.07 14.28
C ARG A 215 -4.74 34.75 15.27
N ASP A 216 -5.42 33.99 16.14
CA ASP A 216 -6.28 34.55 17.18
C ASP A 216 -5.44 35.22 18.28
N ALA A 217 -4.27 34.66 18.60
CA ALA A 217 -3.28 35.30 19.48
C ALA A 217 -2.72 36.61 18.88
N GLY A 218 -2.51 36.67 17.56
CA GLY A 218 -2.05 37.87 16.86
C GLY A 218 -3.13 38.95 16.67
N ALA A 219 -4.40 38.55 16.53
CA ALA A 219 -5.54 39.47 16.38
C ALA A 219 -5.91 40.19 17.69
N GLY A 220 -5.50 39.64 18.84
CA GLY A 220 -5.67 40.26 20.15
C GLY A 220 -4.62 41.32 20.53
N LYS A 221 -3.61 41.56 19.67
CA LYS A 221 -2.61 42.61 19.94
C LYS A 221 -3.17 43.96 19.49
N PRO A 222 -3.48 44.91 20.41
CA PRO A 222 -3.93 46.23 20.01
C PRO A 222 -2.87 46.87 19.10
N ARG A 223 -3.31 47.51 18.01
CA ARG A 223 -2.49 48.44 17.22
C ARG A 223 -2.12 49.60 18.14
N ALA A 224 -1.04 49.46 18.90
CA ALA A 224 -0.36 50.58 19.50
C ALA A 224 0.33 51.35 18.36
N GLU A 225 0.04 52.65 18.34
CA GLU A 225 0.73 53.72 17.60
C GLU A 225 0.63 53.72 16.07
N ALA A 226 -0.32 54.52 15.59
CA ALA A 226 -0.02 55.54 14.60
C ALA A 226 -0.71 56.83 15.08
N ALA A 227 0.02 57.56 15.94
CA ALA A 227 -0.20 58.97 16.22
C ALA A 227 0.42 59.81 15.09
#